data_AF-A0A0S2F523-F1
#
_entry.id   AF-A0A0S2F523-F1
#
_cell.length_a   1.000
_cell.length_b   1.000
_cell.length_c   1.000
_cell.angle_alpha   90.00
_cell.angle_beta   90.00
_cell.angle_gamma   90.00
#
_symmetry.space_group_name_H-M   'P 1'
#
loop_
_entity.id
_entity.type
_entity.pdbx_description
1 polymer ?
#
loop_
_entity_poly.entity_id
_entity_poly.type
_entity_poly.pdbx_seq_one_letter_code
_entity_poly.pdbx_strand_id
1 'polypeptide(L)'
;MEAVDGIQPLIDRRSATFSLDRTRLMAAKSRSSLLRIVGPSEVTVGAPKPAERQIPNGRQFVAYDPYVLEAKNVGDNIEVYVPHIGLTLHGVIDDIEVNGDIIRWSGGFEDFNSTQSRFSVSQTMIDDYVLGAFDTPMGSFSLEVKNGQGWIADQAEEFHLPPDGKDYIEAPPSRTHAPAHN
;
A
#
# COMPACT_ATOMS: atom_id res chain seq x y z
N MET A 1 -11.69 -23.61 21.18
CA MET A 1 -11.79 -22.17 20.89
C MET A 1 -11.76 -22.07 19.38
N GLU A 2 -12.92 -21.94 18.75
CA GLU A 2 -13.00 -21.77 17.29
C GLU A 2 -12.54 -20.35 16.97
N ALA A 3 -11.51 -20.23 16.14
CA ALA A 3 -11.19 -18.97 15.50
C ALA A 3 -12.41 -18.57 14.66
N VAL A 4 -13.08 -17.48 15.04
CA VAL A 4 -14.11 -16.89 14.19
C VAL A 4 -13.39 -16.43 12.93
N ASP A 5 -13.69 -17.12 11.82
CA ASP A 5 -13.07 -16.98 10.51
C ASP A 5 -13.35 -15.57 9.95
N GLY A 6 -12.50 -14.60 10.32
CA GLY A 6 -12.71 -13.17 10.07
C GLY A 6 -12.79 -12.78 8.59
N ILE A 7 -12.42 -13.72 7.70
CA ILE A 7 -12.43 -13.54 6.25
C ILE A 7 -13.73 -14.07 5.61
N GLN A 8 -14.52 -14.91 6.27
CA GLN A 8 -15.76 -15.41 5.65
C GLN A 8 -16.74 -14.28 5.30
N PRO A 9 -17.00 -13.29 6.18
CA PRO A 9 -17.82 -12.12 5.82
C PRO A 9 -17.23 -11.29 4.67
N LEU A 10 -15.90 -11.28 4.54
CA LEU A 10 -15.16 -10.63 3.46
C LEU A 10 -15.41 -11.31 2.12
N ILE A 11 -15.22 -12.63 2.09
CA ILE A 11 -15.44 -13.48 0.92
C ILE A 11 -16.89 -13.35 0.47
N ASP A 12 -17.83 -13.34 1.42
CA ASP A 12 -19.25 -13.20 1.15
C ASP A 12 -19.57 -11.81 0.55
N ARG A 13 -19.03 -10.72 1.12
CA ARG A 13 -19.20 -9.36 0.55
C ARG A 13 -18.56 -9.23 -0.83
N ARG A 14 -17.33 -9.71 -1.00
CA ARG A 14 -16.65 -9.67 -2.30
C ARG A 14 -17.42 -10.47 -3.33
N SER A 15 -17.84 -11.70 -3.03
CA SER A 15 -18.58 -12.54 -3.98
C SER A 15 -19.99 -12.04 -4.27
N ALA A 16 -20.60 -11.26 -3.37
CA ALA A 16 -21.89 -10.62 -3.59
C ALA A 16 -21.79 -9.36 -4.48
N THR A 17 -20.69 -8.61 -4.40
CA THR A 17 -20.53 -7.32 -5.09
C THR A 17 -19.60 -7.39 -6.30
N PHE A 18 -18.65 -8.34 -6.33
CA PHE A 18 -17.58 -8.49 -7.31
C PHE A 18 -17.36 -9.96 -7.69
N SER A 19 -16.79 -10.19 -8.88
CA SER A 19 -16.44 -11.56 -9.30
C SER A 19 -15.23 -12.06 -8.50
N LEU A 20 -15.46 -12.83 -7.45
CA LEU A 20 -14.41 -13.58 -6.74
C LEU A 20 -14.15 -14.90 -7.47
N ASP A 21 -12.98 -15.03 -8.08
CA ASP A 21 -12.51 -16.31 -8.62
C ASP A 21 -11.97 -17.19 -7.49
N ARG A 22 -12.79 -18.13 -7.02
CA ARG A 22 -12.43 -19.06 -5.94
C ARG A 22 -11.24 -19.96 -6.31
N THR A 23 -11.08 -20.31 -7.58
CA THR A 23 -9.93 -21.13 -8.02
C THR A 23 -8.65 -20.33 -7.88
N ARG A 24 -8.65 -19.05 -8.28
CA ARG A 24 -7.50 -18.16 -8.08
C ARG A 24 -7.19 -17.92 -6.61
N LEU A 25 -8.21 -17.69 -5.78
CA LEU A 25 -8.03 -17.51 -4.34
C LEU A 25 -7.37 -18.75 -3.69
N MET A 26 -7.86 -19.95 -4.02
CA MET A 26 -7.29 -21.19 -3.49
C MET A 26 -5.86 -21.43 -4.00
N ALA A 27 -5.59 -21.13 -5.27
CA ALA A 27 -4.24 -21.22 -5.83
C ALA A 27 -3.26 -20.22 -5.19
N ALA A 28 -3.76 -19.08 -4.69
CA ALA A 28 -2.94 -18.04 -4.08
C ALA A 28 -2.58 -18.32 -2.62
N LYS A 29 -3.33 -19.19 -1.93
CA LYS A 29 -3.16 -19.47 -0.49
C LYS A 29 -1.74 -19.86 -0.07
N SER A 30 -1.04 -20.63 -0.90
CA SER A 30 0.33 -21.09 -0.64
C SER A 30 1.41 -20.06 -0.99
N ARG A 31 1.08 -18.96 -1.66
CA ARG A 31 2.04 -17.92 -2.05
C ARG A 31 2.23 -16.92 -0.92
N SER A 32 3.46 -16.56 -0.59
CA SER A 32 3.81 -15.53 0.40
C SER A 32 4.20 -14.20 -0.26
N SER A 33 4.87 -14.26 -1.41
CA SER A 33 5.35 -13.08 -2.13
C SER A 33 4.20 -12.22 -2.66
N LEU A 34 4.11 -10.99 -2.14
CA LEU A 34 3.08 -10.01 -2.52
C LEU A 34 3.39 -9.31 -3.85
N LEU A 35 4.67 -9.08 -4.14
CA LEU A 35 5.11 -8.22 -5.23
C LEU A 35 6.07 -8.98 -6.15
N ARG A 36 5.88 -8.80 -7.46
CA ARG A 36 6.87 -9.17 -8.47
C ARG A 36 7.41 -7.92 -9.13
N ILE A 37 8.73 -7.78 -9.22
CA ILE A 37 9.35 -6.68 -9.97
C ILE A 37 9.05 -6.86 -11.47
N VAL A 38 8.64 -5.76 -12.12
CA VAL A 38 8.37 -5.74 -13.57
C VAL A 38 9.16 -4.63 -14.25
N GLY A 39 9.51 -4.86 -15.52
CA GLY A 39 10.16 -3.83 -16.33
C GLY A 39 9.16 -2.77 -16.82
N PRO A 40 9.63 -1.57 -17.20
CA PRO A 40 8.76 -0.53 -17.78
C PRO A 40 7.95 -1.00 -19.00
N SER A 41 8.48 -1.95 -19.78
CA SER A 41 7.82 -2.52 -20.96
C SER A 41 6.64 -3.45 -20.64
N GLU A 42 6.55 -3.95 -19.40
CA GLU A 42 5.44 -4.79 -18.93
C GLU A 42 4.27 -3.97 -18.36
N VAL A 43 4.47 -2.65 -18.16
CA VAL A 43 3.46 -1.77 -17.56
C VAL A 43 2.38 -1.44 -18.59
N THR A 44 1.14 -1.84 -18.29
CA THR A 44 -0.02 -1.75 -19.18
C THR A 44 -0.72 -0.39 -19.10
N VAL A 45 -1.62 -0.12 -20.04
CA VAL A 45 -2.44 1.10 -20.06
C VAL A 45 -3.44 1.04 -18.89
N GLY A 46 -3.46 2.08 -18.06
CA GLY A 46 -4.33 2.16 -16.88
C GLY A 46 -3.66 1.78 -15.56
N ALA A 47 -2.43 1.24 -15.60
CA ALA A 47 -1.54 1.24 -14.44
C ALA A 47 -1.12 2.68 -14.14
N PRO A 48 -0.83 3.03 -12.87
CA PRO A 48 -0.37 4.36 -12.59
C PRO A 48 1.03 4.49 -13.25
N LYS A 49 1.21 5.55 -14.02
CA LYS A 49 2.49 5.84 -14.70
C LYS A 49 3.15 7.01 -13.98
N PRO A 50 4.40 6.88 -13.51
CA PRO A 50 5.13 8.01 -12.99
C PRO A 50 5.24 9.08 -14.07
N ALA A 51 5.06 10.35 -13.68
CA ALA A 51 5.43 11.46 -14.55
C ALA A 51 6.92 11.37 -14.90
N GLU A 52 7.39 11.95 -16.01
CA GLU A 52 8.81 11.86 -16.41
C GLU A 52 9.79 12.28 -15.31
N ARG A 53 9.41 13.27 -14.49
CA ARG A 53 10.19 13.72 -13.32
C ARG A 53 10.27 12.71 -12.16
N GLN A 54 9.37 11.74 -12.13
CA GLN A 54 9.26 10.65 -11.14
C GLN A 54 9.87 9.34 -11.67
N ILE A 55 10.46 9.33 -12.86
CA ILE A 55 11.21 8.17 -13.37
C ILE A 55 12.58 8.06 -12.69
N PRO A 56 13.30 9.16 -12.35
CA PRO A 56 14.58 9.09 -11.66
C PRO A 56 14.50 8.89 -10.13
N ASN A 57 13.32 9.02 -9.52
CA ASN A 57 13.17 9.13 -8.05
C ASN A 57 13.18 7.78 -7.30
N GLY A 58 13.81 6.75 -7.86
CA GLY A 58 13.93 5.45 -7.19
C GLY A 58 12.67 4.59 -7.17
N ARG A 59 11.61 4.96 -7.90
CA ARG A 59 10.42 4.11 -8.09
C ARG A 59 10.74 2.84 -8.84
N GLN A 60 10.38 1.70 -8.26
CA GLN A 60 10.49 0.40 -8.91
C GLN A 60 9.10 -0.13 -9.27
N PHE A 61 8.89 -0.45 -10.55
CA PHE A 61 7.63 -1.04 -10.99
C PHE A 61 7.41 -2.44 -10.44
N VAL A 62 6.18 -2.70 -10.03
CA VAL A 62 5.74 -3.98 -9.46
C VAL A 62 4.42 -4.44 -10.09
N ALA A 63 4.24 -5.76 -10.14
CA ALA A 63 2.96 -6.42 -10.31
C ALA A 63 2.49 -6.97 -8.97
N TYR A 64 1.20 -6.83 -8.71
CA TYR A 64 0.52 -7.24 -7.48
C TYR A 64 -0.67 -8.12 -7.85
N ASP A 65 -0.80 -9.25 -7.17
CA ASP A 65 -1.95 -10.15 -7.31
C ASP A 65 -2.79 -10.08 -6.04
N PRO A 66 -3.98 -9.43 -6.06
CA PRO A 66 -4.78 -9.18 -4.86
C PRO A 66 -5.22 -10.46 -4.16
N TYR A 67 -5.33 -11.57 -4.91
CA TYR A 67 -5.66 -12.88 -4.38
C TYR A 67 -4.62 -13.42 -3.39
N VAL A 68 -3.35 -12.98 -3.46
CA VAL A 68 -2.32 -13.43 -2.51
C VAL A 68 -2.65 -12.96 -1.11
N LEU A 69 -2.98 -11.68 -0.94
CA LEU A 69 -3.27 -11.11 0.37
C LEU A 69 -4.69 -11.45 0.85
N GLU A 70 -5.66 -11.49 -0.06
CA GLU A 70 -7.04 -11.92 0.25
C GLU A 70 -7.14 -13.35 0.76
N ALA A 71 -6.18 -14.22 0.41
CA ALA A 71 -6.13 -15.59 0.90
C ALA A 71 -5.50 -15.73 2.30
N LYS A 72 -5.05 -14.61 2.92
CA LYS A 72 -4.31 -14.61 4.20
C LYS A 72 -5.15 -14.21 5.39
N ASN A 73 -4.94 -14.93 6.48
CA ASN A 73 -5.50 -14.72 7.81
C ASN A 73 -4.49 -14.09 8.76
N VAL A 74 -4.99 -13.64 9.91
CA VAL A 74 -4.13 -13.33 11.06
C VAL A 74 -3.30 -14.57 11.42
N GLY A 75 -1.99 -14.36 11.57
CA GLY A 75 -0.99 -15.39 11.79
C GLY A 75 -0.34 -15.94 10.51
N ASP A 76 -0.86 -15.62 9.32
CA ASP A 76 -0.24 -16.03 8.06
C ASP A 76 0.95 -15.13 7.69
N ASN A 77 1.91 -15.72 6.97
CA ASN A 77 3.11 -15.05 6.50
C ASN A 77 2.94 -14.40 5.13
N ILE A 78 3.64 -13.28 4.95
CA ILE A 78 3.83 -12.58 3.67
C ILE A 78 5.32 -12.32 3.43
N GLU A 79 5.67 -12.14 2.16
CA GLU A 79 7.00 -11.72 1.72
C GLU A 79 6.90 -10.48 0.83
N VAL A 80 7.74 -9.48 1.11
CA VAL A 80 7.80 -8.23 0.35
C VAL A 80 9.25 -7.95 -0.01
N TYR A 81 9.58 -8.05 -1.29
CA TYR A 81 10.88 -7.58 -1.77
C TYR A 81 10.87 -6.06 -1.88
N VAL A 82 11.79 -5.40 -1.18
CA VAL A 82 12.00 -3.95 -1.17
C VAL A 82 13.31 -3.65 -1.91
N PRO A 83 13.25 -3.26 -3.20
CA PRO A 83 14.42 -3.06 -4.05
C PRO A 83 15.40 -2.02 -3.51
N HIS A 84 14.88 -0.96 -2.87
CA HIS A 84 15.67 0.17 -2.39
C HIS A 84 16.72 -0.23 -1.35
N ILE A 85 16.42 -1.25 -0.54
CA ILE A 85 17.32 -1.81 0.47
C ILE A 85 17.86 -3.20 0.06
N GLY A 86 17.41 -3.74 -1.07
CA GLY A 86 17.83 -5.04 -1.59
C GLY A 86 17.42 -6.24 -0.74
N LEU A 87 16.39 -6.11 0.10
CA LEU A 87 15.95 -7.15 1.05
C LEU A 87 14.55 -7.68 0.70
N THR A 88 14.35 -8.97 0.95
CA THR A 88 13.00 -9.55 1.08
C THR A 88 12.64 -9.54 2.55
N LEU A 89 11.60 -8.80 2.90
CA LEU A 89 11.06 -8.72 4.25
C LEU A 89 10.02 -9.82 4.46
N HIS A 90 10.06 -10.47 5.62
CA HIS A 90 9.16 -11.52 6.06
C HIS A 90 8.23 -10.94 7.13
N GLY A 91 6.94 -10.92 6.83
CA GLY A 91 5.93 -10.33 7.71
C GLY A 91 4.92 -11.37 8.20
N VAL A 92 4.45 -11.18 9.44
CA VAL A 92 3.31 -11.92 10.00
C VAL A 92 2.14 -10.97 10.16
N ILE A 93 0.98 -11.34 9.62
CA ILE A 93 -0.25 -10.55 9.76
C ILE A 93 -0.75 -10.67 11.19
N ASP A 94 -0.90 -9.55 11.89
CA ASP A 94 -1.44 -9.51 13.25
C ASP A 94 -2.88 -8.96 13.31
N ASP A 95 -3.33 -8.26 12.26
CA ASP A 95 -4.66 -7.67 12.21
C ASP A 95 -5.22 -7.55 10.78
N ILE A 96 -6.55 -7.62 10.67
CA ILE A 96 -7.31 -7.43 9.43
C ILE A 96 -8.54 -6.57 9.73
N GLU A 97 -8.54 -5.33 9.22
CA GLU A 97 -9.65 -4.39 9.37
C GLU A 97 -10.51 -4.35 8.10
N VAL A 98 -11.84 -4.33 8.27
CA VAL A 98 -12.79 -4.15 7.17
C VAL A 98 -13.60 -2.88 7.39
N ASN A 99 -13.47 -1.92 6.48
CA ASN A 99 -14.19 -0.65 6.52
C ASN A 99 -14.86 -0.36 5.18
N GLY A 100 -16.16 -0.65 5.09
CA GLY A 100 -16.91 -0.55 3.84
C GLY A 100 -16.34 -1.49 2.77
N ASP A 101 -15.85 -0.90 1.68
CA ASP A 101 -15.24 -1.62 0.55
C ASP A 101 -13.70 -1.62 0.61
N ILE A 102 -13.13 -1.16 1.72
CA ILE A 102 -11.69 -1.17 1.97
C ILE A 102 -11.36 -2.24 3.00
N ILE A 103 -10.32 -3.01 2.73
CA ILE A 103 -9.75 -3.99 3.64
C ILE A 103 -8.32 -3.59 3.90
N ARG A 104 -7.90 -3.65 5.17
CA ARG A 104 -6.52 -3.42 5.56
C ARG A 104 -5.98 -4.65 6.26
N TRP A 105 -4.84 -5.13 5.79
CA TRP A 105 -4.01 -6.08 6.52
C TRP A 105 -2.84 -5.33 7.15
N SER A 106 -2.52 -5.63 8.39
CA SER A 106 -1.33 -5.11 9.05
C SER A 106 -0.60 -6.18 9.85
N GLY A 107 0.67 -5.92 10.14
CA GLY A 107 1.52 -6.86 10.82
C GLY A 107 2.91 -6.31 11.13
N GLY A 108 3.74 -7.18 11.69
CA GLY A 108 5.15 -6.91 11.98
C GLY A 108 6.07 -7.63 11.00
N PHE A 109 7.22 -7.03 10.70
CA PHE A 109 8.32 -7.72 10.02
C PHE A 109 9.22 -8.43 11.04
N GLU A 110 9.65 -9.65 10.72
CA GLU A 110 10.47 -10.49 11.60
C GLU A 110 11.97 -10.29 11.38
N ASP A 111 12.37 -9.67 10.27
CA ASP A 111 13.78 -9.50 9.87
C ASP A 111 14.57 -8.56 10.79
N PHE A 112 13.86 -7.77 11.59
CA PHE A 112 14.44 -6.75 12.45
C PHE A 112 13.98 -6.96 13.90
N ASN A 113 14.92 -6.88 14.83
CA ASN A 113 14.61 -6.86 16.27
C ASN A 113 14.11 -5.47 16.69
N SER A 114 12.96 -5.04 16.17
CA SER A 114 12.37 -3.73 16.43
C SER A 114 10.84 -3.79 16.34
N THR A 115 10.18 -3.14 17.31
CA THR A 115 8.72 -2.95 17.30
C THR A 115 8.24 -1.93 16.27
N GLN A 116 9.17 -1.19 15.66
CA GLN A 116 8.90 -0.20 14.62
C GLN A 116 8.84 -0.82 13.21
N SER A 117 9.21 -2.09 13.08
CA SER A 117 9.19 -2.78 11.78
C SER A 117 7.81 -3.35 11.51
N ARG A 118 6.99 -2.59 10.76
CA ARG A 118 5.59 -2.91 10.54
C ARG A 118 5.21 -2.75 9.08
N PHE A 119 4.12 -3.41 8.70
CA PHE A 119 3.47 -3.15 7.43
C PHE A 119 1.99 -2.86 7.60
N SER A 120 1.45 -2.13 6.64
CA SER A 120 0.01 -2.07 6.39
C SER A 120 -0.23 -2.08 4.89
N VAL A 121 -1.24 -2.82 4.43
CA VAL A 121 -1.68 -2.84 3.03
C VAL A 121 -3.19 -2.70 3.01
N SER A 122 -3.67 -1.62 2.42
CA SER A 122 -5.08 -1.30 2.25
C SER A 122 -5.47 -1.53 0.79
N GLN A 123 -6.49 -2.33 0.56
CA GLN A 123 -7.05 -2.61 -0.77
C GLN A 123 -8.51 -2.19 -0.80
N THR A 124 -8.89 -1.47 -1.87
CA THR A 124 -10.28 -1.17 -2.19
C THR A 124 -10.80 -2.14 -3.24
N MET A 125 -12.00 -2.65 -3.00
CA MET A 125 -12.62 -3.71 -3.80
C MET A 125 -13.35 -3.19 -5.04
N ILE A 126 -13.72 -1.90 -5.06
CA ILE A 126 -14.49 -1.31 -6.16
C ILE A 126 -13.62 -1.00 -7.38
N ASP A 127 -12.37 -0.61 -7.16
CA ASP A 127 -11.57 0.04 -8.17
C ASP A 127 -10.15 -0.55 -8.30
N ASP A 128 -9.91 -1.76 -7.78
CA ASP A 128 -8.64 -2.48 -7.89
C ASP A 128 -7.43 -1.61 -7.55
N TYR A 129 -7.55 -0.86 -6.44
CA TYR A 129 -6.52 0.05 -5.96
C TYR A 129 -5.98 -0.39 -4.61
N VAL A 130 -4.66 -0.29 -4.46
CA VAL A 130 -3.94 -0.74 -3.27
C VAL A 130 -2.95 0.32 -2.85
N LEU A 131 -2.93 0.61 -1.55
CA LEU A 131 -1.91 1.39 -0.89
C LEU A 131 -1.24 0.55 0.18
N GLY A 132 0.09 0.54 0.21
CA GLY A 132 0.86 -0.11 1.26
C GLY A 132 1.89 0.83 1.86
N ALA A 133 2.20 0.60 3.13
CA ALA A 133 3.30 1.21 3.85
C ALA A 133 4.13 0.10 4.50
N PHE A 134 5.44 0.17 4.32
CA PHE A 134 6.42 -0.76 4.88
C PHE A 134 7.43 0.05 5.69
N ASP A 135 7.29 0.04 7.01
CA ASP A 135 8.18 0.74 7.92
C ASP A 135 9.28 -0.20 8.39
N THR A 136 10.53 0.25 8.25
CA THR A 136 11.72 -0.51 8.66
C THR A 136 12.71 0.43 9.35
N PRO A 137 13.70 -0.11 10.10
CA PRO A 137 14.81 0.69 10.61
C PRO A 137 15.67 1.34 9.50
N MET A 138 15.55 0.88 8.24
CA MET A 138 16.29 1.39 7.09
C MET A 138 15.54 2.45 6.29
N GLY A 139 14.29 2.75 6.65
CA GLY A 139 13.42 3.68 5.94
C GLY A 139 11.97 3.19 5.85
N SER A 140 11.12 4.06 5.32
CA SER A 140 9.69 3.80 5.08
C SER A 140 9.42 3.78 3.58
N PHE A 141 8.73 2.74 3.12
CA PHE A 141 8.46 2.52 1.71
C PHE A 141 6.97 2.54 1.44
N SER A 142 6.55 3.22 0.37
CA SER A 142 5.17 3.24 -0.09
C SER A 142 4.97 2.29 -1.26
N LEU A 143 3.84 1.58 -1.25
CA LEU A 143 3.32 0.80 -2.37
C LEU A 143 2.07 1.49 -2.88
N GLU A 144 2.00 1.71 -4.19
CA GLU A 144 0.79 2.18 -4.86
C GLU A 144 0.55 1.30 -6.09
N VAL A 145 -0.65 0.72 -6.19
CA VAL A 145 -1.03 -0.18 -7.29
C VAL A 145 -2.43 0.16 -7.77
N LYS A 146 -2.61 0.18 -9.09
CA LYS A 146 -3.91 0.22 -9.76
C LYS A 146 -3.99 -0.89 -10.80
N ASN A 147 -5.08 -1.64 -10.83
CA ASN A 147 -5.30 -2.72 -11.79
C ASN A 147 -4.17 -3.78 -11.79
N GLY A 148 -3.64 -4.10 -10.60
CA GLY A 148 -2.59 -5.11 -10.42
C GLY A 148 -1.18 -4.70 -10.83
N GLN A 149 -0.95 -3.45 -11.20
CA GLN A 149 0.38 -2.91 -11.49
C GLN A 149 0.61 -1.56 -10.81
N GLY A 150 1.85 -1.25 -10.48
CA GLY A 150 2.18 -0.02 -9.78
C GLY A 150 3.66 0.10 -9.46
N TRP A 151 3.99 0.72 -8.33
CA TRP A 151 5.37 0.88 -7.88
C TRP A 151 5.52 0.76 -6.37
N ILE A 152 6.75 0.45 -5.97
CA ILE A 152 7.26 0.69 -4.63
C ILE A 152 8.29 1.82 -4.68
N ALA A 153 8.27 2.71 -3.67
CA ALA A 153 9.16 3.86 -3.58
C ALA A 153 9.63 4.10 -2.14
N ASP A 154 10.76 4.78 -1.98
CA ASP A 154 11.13 5.39 -0.71
C ASP A 154 10.25 6.62 -0.46
N GLN A 155 9.59 6.69 0.69
CA GLN A 155 8.74 7.83 1.04
C GLN A 155 9.54 9.13 1.19
N ALA A 156 10.83 9.05 1.52
CA ALA A 156 11.71 10.23 1.61
C ALA A 156 11.86 10.94 0.25
N GLU A 157 11.69 10.21 -0.86
CA GLU A 157 11.78 10.74 -2.22
C GLU A 157 10.43 11.27 -2.75
N GLU A 158 9.34 11.15 -2.00
CA GLU A 158 8.03 11.65 -2.42
C GLU A 158 7.78 13.10 -2.01
N PHE A 159 8.42 13.58 -0.95
CA PHE A 159 8.28 14.94 -0.46
C PHE A 159 9.51 15.78 -0.82
N HIS A 160 9.32 16.73 -1.73
CA HIS A 160 10.31 17.76 -2.02
C HIS A 160 9.76 19.12 -1.60
N LEU A 161 10.46 19.79 -0.70
CA LEU A 161 10.19 21.21 -0.44
C LEU A 161 10.37 22.00 -1.75
N PRO A 162 9.56 23.04 -1.98
CA PRO A 162 9.83 23.97 -3.06
C PRO A 162 11.22 24.60 -2.87
N PRO A 163 11.84 25.17 -3.92
CA PRO A 163 13.20 25.74 -3.83
C PRO A 163 13.36 26.83 -2.76
N ASP A 164 12.27 27.46 -2.33
CA ASP A 164 12.24 28.47 -1.28
C ASP A 164 12.12 27.89 0.15
N GLY A 165 12.00 26.56 0.28
CA GLY A 165 11.86 25.84 1.54
C GLY A 165 10.53 26.06 2.24
N LYS A 166 9.55 26.72 1.62
CA LYS A 166 8.26 27.04 2.22
C LYS A 166 7.22 25.98 1.88
N ASP A 167 6.73 25.28 2.90
CA ASP A 167 5.57 24.39 2.78
C ASP A 167 4.42 24.89 3.68
N TYR A 168 4.06 26.16 3.50
CA TYR A 168 2.93 26.77 4.18
C TYR A 168 2.12 27.63 3.22
N ILE A 169 0.81 27.71 3.47
CA ILE A 169 -0.06 28.66 2.80
C ILE A 169 0.03 29.98 3.57
N GLU A 170 0.49 31.05 2.92
CA GLU A 170 0.42 32.40 3.50
C GLU A 170 -1.05 32.77 3.73
N ALA A 171 -1.39 33.07 4.98
CA ALA A 171 -2.72 33.52 5.31
C ALA A 171 -3.02 34.82 4.56
N PRO A 172 -4.23 34.99 3.98
CA PRO A 172 -4.59 36.24 3.33
C PRO A 172 -4.47 37.40 4.34
N PRO A 173 -4.01 38.58 3.90
CA PRO A 173 -3.81 39.71 4.81
C PRO A 173 -5.11 40.01 5.54
N SER A 174 -5.05 40.04 6.87
CA SER A 174 -6.17 40.41 7.73
C SER A 174 -6.72 41.75 7.24
N ARG A 175 -8.00 41.77 6.83
CA ARG A 175 -8.68 43.03 6.47
C ARG A 175 -8.57 43.97 7.67
N THR A 176 -7.74 44.99 7.54
CA THR A 176 -7.63 46.06 8.53
C THR A 176 -9.01 46.70 8.61
N HIS A 177 -9.70 46.55 9.74
CA HIS A 177 -10.91 47.33 10.00
C HIS A 177 -10.47 48.79 10.03
N ALA A 178 -10.91 49.59 9.05
CA ALA A 178 -10.80 51.03 9.14
C ALA A 178 -11.57 51.49 10.39
N PRO A 179 -11.01 52.37 11.23
CA PRO A 179 -11.73 52.88 12.38
C PRO A 179 -12.98 53.63 11.90
N ALA A 180 -14.13 53.35 12.54
CA ALA A 180 -15.35 54.08 12.29
C ALA A 180 -15.13 55.56 12.65
N HIS A 181 -15.30 56.45 11.68
CA HIS A 181 -15.36 57.88 11.94
C HIS A 181 -16.70 58.22 12.61
N ASN A 182 -16.64 58.85 13.79
CA ASN A 182 -17.76 59.55 14.43
C ASN A 182 -18.02 60.89 13.74
#